data_AF-A0A937H9Q8-F1
#
_entry.id   AF-A0A937H9Q8-F1
#
_cell.length_a   1.000
_cell.length_b   1.000
_cell.length_c   1.000
_cell.angle_alpha   90.00
_cell.angle_beta   90.00
_cell.angle_gamma   90.00
#
_symmetry.space_group_name_H-M   'P 1'
#
loop_
_entity.id
_entity.type
_entity.pdbx_description
1 polymer ?
#
loop_
_entity_poly.entity_id
_entity_poly.type
_entity_poly.pdbx_seq_one_letter_code
_entity_poly.pdbx_strand_id
1 'polypeptide(L)'
;MDNLIKSTLSLLFIGFSLSGIAQNKTSVTPKPSADAPQISKHIYGHFAEHLGRCIYGGFYVGEDSEIPNLDGVRKDIIAALKEMKIPNLR
;
A
#
# COMPACT_ATOMS: atom_id res chain seq x y z
N MET A 1 1.99 -54.61 15.13
CA MET A 1 1.38 -53.48 14.41
C MET A 1 1.70 -52.14 15.08
N ASP A 2 1.74 -52.09 16.40
CA ASP A 2 1.93 -50.85 17.18
C ASP A 2 3.30 -50.18 17.03
N ASN A 3 4.37 -50.96 16.85
CA ASN A 3 5.71 -50.40 16.65
C ASN A 3 5.88 -49.74 15.27
N LEU A 4 5.13 -50.20 14.26
CA LEU A 4 5.13 -49.62 12.93
C LEU A 4 4.41 -48.25 12.93
N ILE A 5 3.29 -48.16 13.64
CA ILE A 5 2.51 -46.92 13.82
C ILE A 5 3.29 -45.88 14.62
N LYS A 6 3.99 -46.29 15.68
CA LYS A 6 4.86 -45.38 16.46
C LYS A 6 6.02 -44.83 15.63
N SER A 7 6.62 -45.65 14.78
CA SER A 7 7.72 -45.24 13.89
C SER A 7 7.26 -44.21 12.86
N THR A 8 6.12 -44.44 12.20
CA THR A 8 5.57 -43.50 11.21
C THR A 8 5.13 -42.18 11.84
N LEU A 9 4.57 -42.20 13.05
CA LEU A 9 4.17 -40.98 13.77
C LEU A 9 5.38 -40.13 14.19
N SER A 10 6.47 -40.76 14.63
CA SER A 10 7.74 -40.08 14.94
C SER A 10 8.38 -39.45 13.70
N LEU A 11 8.36 -40.15 12.57
CA LEU A 11 8.86 -39.62 11.29
C LEU A 11 8.06 -38.40 10.81
N LEU A 12 6.74 -38.40 10.99
CA LEU A 12 5.87 -37.27 10.66
C LEU A 12 6.15 -36.04 11.55
N PHE A 13 6.45 -36.27 12.84
CA PHE A 13 6.78 -35.21 13.79
C PHE A 13 8.14 -34.55 13.51
N ILE A 14 9.13 -35.35 13.08
CA ILE A 14 10.45 -34.84 12.65
C ILE A 14 10.33 -34.04 11.36
N GLY A 15 9.54 -34.52 10.40
CA GLY A 15 9.27 -33.81 9.14
C GLY A 15 8.60 -32.46 9.34
N PHE A 16 7.68 -32.34 10.30
CA PHE A 16 7.03 -31.07 10.67
C PHE A 16 8.00 -30.07 11.32
N SER A 17 9.04 -30.56 12.01
CA SER A 17 10.03 -29.72 12.68
C SER A 17 11.03 -29.07 11.70
N LEU A 18 11.26 -29.67 10.53
CA LEU A 18 12.19 -29.17 9.50
C LEU A 18 11.64 -27.95 8.73
N SER A 19 10.32 -27.74 8.70
CA SER A 19 9.70 -26.59 8.04
C SER A 19 9.86 -25.27 8.81
N GLY A 20 10.45 -25.28 10.01
CA GLY A 20 10.60 -24.10 10.87
C GLY A 20 11.82 -23.20 10.62
N ILE A 21 12.74 -23.57 9.72
CA ILE A 21 14.00 -22.84 9.48
C ILE A 21 13.96 -22.14 8.12
N ALA A 22 13.11 -21.11 7.99
CA ALA A 22 12.99 -20.31 6.76
C ALA A 22 13.17 -18.79 6.99
N GLN A 23 13.59 -18.36 8.19
CA GLN A 23 13.65 -16.94 8.53
C GLN A 23 15.05 -16.35 8.30
N ASN A 24 15.18 -15.51 7.27
CA ASN A 24 16.36 -14.69 7.02
C ASN A 24 16.40 -13.52 8.01
N LYS A 25 17.52 -13.35 8.72
CA LYS A 25 17.72 -12.26 9.68
C LYS A 25 18.48 -11.12 8.98
N THR A 26 17.83 -9.96 8.82
CA THR A 26 18.46 -8.74 8.28
C THR A 26 18.48 -7.67 9.36
N SER A 27 19.61 -7.01 9.56
CA SER A 27 19.73 -5.85 10.45
C SER A 27 19.95 -4.59 9.61
N VAL A 28 19.22 -3.52 9.95
CA VAL A 28 19.36 -2.20 9.34
C VAL A 28 19.62 -1.21 10.46
N THR A 29 20.69 -0.43 10.37
CA THR A 29 21.01 0.63 11.32
C THR A 29 20.83 1.99 10.62
N PRO A 30 19.85 2.81 11.02
CA PRO A 30 19.71 4.16 10.47
C PRO A 30 20.96 5.00 10.79
N LYS A 31 21.48 5.70 9.78
CA LYS A 31 22.58 6.66 9.93
C LYS A 31 22.10 8.06 9.52
N PRO A 32 21.46 8.82 10.42
CA PRO A 32 21.07 10.19 10.13
C PRO A 32 22.32 11.06 9.93
N SER A 33 22.30 11.93 8.92
CA SER A 33 23.40 12.86 8.62
C SER A 33 22.84 14.25 8.35
N ALA A 34 23.56 15.29 8.79
CA ALA A 34 23.13 16.68 8.64
C ALA A 34 23.21 17.17 7.17
N ASP A 35 24.02 16.51 6.34
CA ASP A 35 24.20 16.76 4.91
C ASP A 35 23.35 15.82 4.03
N ALA A 36 22.42 15.06 4.62
CA ALA A 36 21.55 14.18 3.86
C ALA A 36 20.72 14.97 2.84
N PRO A 37 20.63 14.52 1.57
CA PRO A 37 19.83 15.19 0.55
C PRO A 37 18.36 15.29 0.95
N GLN A 38 17.72 16.40 0.61
CA GLN A 38 16.28 16.55 0.80
C GLN A 38 15.53 15.59 -0.12
N ILE A 39 14.68 14.75 0.46
CA ILE A 39 13.69 13.98 -0.31
C ILE A 39 12.63 14.97 -0.80
N SER A 40 12.67 15.30 -2.08
CA SER A 40 11.72 16.22 -2.69
C SER A 40 10.29 15.68 -2.55
N LYS A 41 9.37 16.48 -2.03
CA LYS A 41 7.95 16.10 -1.92
C LYS A 41 7.35 15.71 -3.27
N HIS A 42 7.84 16.30 -4.37
CA HIS A 42 7.29 16.11 -5.72
C HIS A 42 7.50 14.70 -6.29
N ILE A 43 8.32 13.85 -5.65
CA ILE A 43 8.39 12.43 -6.00
C ILE A 43 7.07 11.69 -5.69
N TYR A 44 6.24 12.24 -4.80
CA TYR A 44 4.89 11.76 -4.49
C TYR A 44 3.81 12.51 -5.29
N GLY A 45 4.16 13.00 -6.48
CA GLY A 45 3.23 13.64 -7.41
C GLY A 45 2.18 12.68 -7.97
N HIS A 46 1.05 13.22 -8.41
CA HIS A 46 -0.04 12.45 -9.03
C HIS A 46 -0.28 12.89 -10.48
N PHE A 47 -0.99 12.04 -11.23
CA PHE A 47 -1.37 12.28 -12.62
C PHE A 47 -2.85 11.95 -12.82
N ALA A 48 -3.60 12.87 -13.43
CA ALA A 48 -5.02 12.71 -13.76
C ALA A 48 -5.25 13.00 -15.24
N GLU A 49 -5.64 11.96 -15.98
CA GLU A 49 -5.86 12.04 -17.42
C GLU A 49 -7.35 11.89 -17.75
N HIS A 50 -7.77 12.47 -18.87
CA HIS A 50 -9.09 12.22 -19.46
C HIS A 50 -9.19 10.79 -20.02
N LEU A 51 -9.13 9.80 -19.12
CA LEU A 51 -9.11 8.38 -19.43
C LEU A 51 -10.09 7.62 -18.54
N GLY A 52 -11.05 6.96 -19.18
CA GLY A 52 -12.10 6.21 -18.49
C GLY A 52 -12.86 7.09 -17.50
N ARG A 53 -12.85 6.68 -16.23
CA ARG A 53 -13.52 7.40 -15.13
C ARG A 53 -12.57 8.22 -14.25
N CYS A 54 -11.34 8.48 -14.71
CA CYS A 54 -10.38 9.27 -13.92
C CYS A 54 -10.93 10.68 -13.70
N ILE A 55 -11.20 11.45 -14.76
CA ILE A 55 -11.79 12.79 -14.64
C ILE A 55 -13.30 12.71 -14.43
N TYR A 56 -14.04 12.10 -15.35
CA TYR A 56 -15.50 12.07 -15.28
C TYR A 56 -15.99 10.95 -14.37
N GLY A 57 -16.70 11.31 -13.30
CA GLY A 57 -17.13 10.42 -12.22
C GLY A 57 -16.08 10.24 -11.11
N GLY A 58 -14.79 10.30 -11.45
CA GLY A 58 -13.69 10.27 -10.49
C GLY A 58 -13.47 11.61 -9.80
N PHE A 59 -13.20 12.67 -10.56
CA PHE A 59 -13.09 14.05 -10.04
C PHE A 59 -14.38 14.84 -10.24
N TYR A 60 -14.79 14.99 -11.49
CA TYR A 60 -15.89 15.86 -11.91
C TYR A 60 -17.18 15.06 -12.10
N VAL A 61 -18.25 15.53 -11.46
CA VAL A 61 -19.59 14.92 -11.48
C VAL A 61 -20.67 15.87 -12.02
N GLY A 62 -20.32 17.15 -12.25
CA GLY A 62 -21.26 18.21 -12.67
C GLY A 62 -21.83 18.99 -11.48
N GLU A 63 -22.13 20.27 -11.68
CA GLU A 63 -22.63 21.17 -10.62
C GLU A 63 -23.99 20.70 -10.09
N ASP A 64 -24.89 20.25 -10.97
CA ASP A 64 -26.23 19.75 -10.64
C ASP A 64 -26.25 18.29 -10.14
N SER A 65 -25.09 17.69 -9.88
CA SER A 65 -25.00 16.29 -9.43
C SER A 65 -25.59 16.11 -8.02
N GLU A 66 -26.31 15.00 -7.80
CA GLU A 66 -26.71 14.56 -6.46
C GLU A 66 -25.50 14.25 -5.55
N ILE A 67 -24.32 13.99 -6.14
CA ILE A 67 -23.08 13.75 -5.40
C ILE A 67 -22.58 15.10 -4.83
N PRO A 68 -22.31 15.19 -3.51
CA PRO A 68 -21.82 16.43 -2.90
C PRO A 68 -20.56 16.96 -3.58
N ASN A 69 -20.67 18.14 -4.19
CA ASN A 69 -19.62 18.73 -5.00
C ASN A 69 -19.38 20.22 -4.67
N LEU A 70 -18.22 20.72 -5.07
CA LEU A 70 -17.84 22.12 -5.14
C LEU A 70 -17.45 22.40 -6.58
N ASP A 71 -18.16 23.29 -7.26
CA ASP A 71 -17.96 23.63 -8.68
C ASP A 71 -17.91 22.37 -9.58
N GLY A 72 -18.78 21.40 -9.30
CA GLY A 72 -18.87 20.13 -10.00
C GLY A 72 -17.80 19.09 -9.65
N VAL A 73 -16.82 19.42 -8.80
CA VAL A 73 -15.80 18.48 -8.30
C VAL A 73 -16.22 17.87 -6.97
N ARG A 74 -16.10 16.56 -6.82
CA ARG A 74 -16.58 15.87 -5.61
C ARG A 74 -15.84 16.33 -4.34
N LYS A 75 -16.61 16.64 -3.28
CA LYS A 75 -16.05 17.13 -2.01
C LYS A 75 -15.21 16.10 -1.27
N ASP A 76 -15.58 14.82 -1.37
CA ASP A 76 -14.85 13.71 -0.74
C ASP A 76 -13.44 13.56 -1.32
N ILE A 77 -13.30 13.66 -2.64
CA ILE A 77 -11.99 13.66 -3.31
C ILE A 77 -11.17 14.89 -2.93
N ILE A 78 -11.76 16.08 -2.91
CA ILE A 78 -11.05 17.31 -2.47
C ILE A 78 -10.50 17.13 -1.04
N ALA A 79 -11.31 16.59 -0.12
CA ALA A 79 -10.90 16.36 1.26
C ALA A 79 -9.75 15.34 1.34
N ALA A 80 -9.88 14.19 0.65
CA ALA A 80 -8.85 13.14 0.65
C ALA A 80 -7.51 13.63 0.09
N LEU A 81 -7.52 14.36 -1.04
CA LEU A 81 -6.28 14.87 -1.65
C LEU A 81 -5.58 15.93 -0.78
N LYS A 82 -6.37 16.75 -0.06
CA LYS A 82 -5.83 17.70 0.93
C LYS A 82 -5.23 16.99 2.13
N GLU A 83 -5.88 15.97 2.65
CA GLU A 83 -5.39 15.15 3.77
C GLU A 83 -4.08 14.44 3.41
N MET A 84 -4.00 13.90 2.20
CA MET A 84 -2.77 13.28 1.65
C MET A 84 -1.64 14.28 1.37
N LYS A 85 -1.93 15.58 1.36
CA LYS A 85 -0.97 16.66 1.07
C LYS A 85 -0.27 16.47 -0.27
N ILE A 86 -1.05 16.18 -1.33
CA ILE A 86 -0.46 15.95 -2.65
C ILE A 86 0.34 17.18 -3.11
N PRO A 87 1.58 16.99 -3.63
CA PRO A 87 2.50 18.09 -3.88
C PRO A 87 2.30 18.73 -5.25
N ASN A 88 1.75 17.98 -6.20
CA ASN A 88 1.41 18.39 -7.56
C ASN A 88 0.38 17.39 -8.13
N LEU A 89 -0.33 17.84 -9.15
CA LEU A 89 -1.22 17.04 -9.97
C LEU A 89 -0.98 17.45 -11.42
N ARG A 90 -0.57 16.50 -12.24
CA ARG A 90 -0.42 16.69 -13.69
C ARG A 90 -1.67 16.22 -14.42
#